data_AF-A0A7L4QRH4-F1
#
_entry.id   AF-A0A7L4QRH4-F1
#
_cell.length_a   1.000
_cell.length_b   1.000
_cell.length_c   1.000
_cell.angle_alpha   90.00
_cell.angle_beta   90.00
_cell.angle_gamma   90.00
#
_symmetry.space_group_name_H-M   'P 1'
#
loop_
_entity.id
_entity.type
_entity.pdbx_description
1 polymer ?
#
loop_
_entity_poly.entity_id
_entity_poly.type
_entity_poly.pdbx_seq_one_letter_code
_entity_poly.pdbx_strand_id
1 'polypeptide(L)' 'MIVLFLPREGVALYRELIASETSRDALRFYRPKETSSGVEITVATLSGALALAADLRWYVKRYMRGVLFEIAPGIYSS' A
#
# COMPACT_ATOMS: atom_id res chain seq x y z
N MET A 1 -11.39 2.08 -5.82
CA MET A 1 -11.22 1.95 -4.36
C MET A 1 -9.78 2.28 -4.00
N ILE A 2 -9.57 2.69 -2.78
CA ILE A 2 -8.25 3.02 -2.25
C ILE A 2 -7.78 1.91 -1.32
N VAL A 3 -6.52 1.54 -1.45
CA VAL A 3 -5.77 0.74 -0.47
C VAL A 3 -4.78 1.66 0.20
N LEU A 4 -4.85 1.78 1.52
CA LEU A 4 -3.96 2.60 2.31
C LEU A 4 -3.00 1.69 3.09
N PHE A 5 -1.72 1.81 2.77
CA PHE A 5 -0.64 1.13 3.48
C PHE A 5 -0.12 2.03 4.59
N LEU A 6 -0.28 1.59 5.84
CA LEU A 6 0.12 2.35 7.02
C LEU A 6 1.57 2.03 7.38
N PRO A 7 2.50 2.99 7.37
CA PRO A 7 3.88 2.78 7.79
C PRO A 7 3.95 2.49 9.29
N ARG A 8 5.04 1.85 9.72
CA ARG A 8 5.46 1.90 11.13
C ARG A 8 6.02 3.29 11.45
N GLU A 9 6.05 3.64 12.73
CA GLU A 9 6.61 4.92 13.17
C GLU A 9 8.07 5.09 12.70
N GLY A 10 8.38 6.27 12.17
CA GLY A 10 9.71 6.61 11.65
C GLY A 10 10.06 5.99 10.30
N VAL A 11 9.16 5.25 9.65
CA VAL A 11 9.43 4.62 8.35
C VAL A 11 8.90 5.46 7.20
N ALA A 12 9.80 5.92 6.32
CA ALA A 12 9.45 6.56 5.06
C ALA A 12 9.02 5.52 4.01
N LEU A 13 7.81 4.96 4.18
CA LEU A 13 7.36 3.79 3.42
C LEU A 13 7.38 3.99 1.90
N TYR A 14 6.96 5.16 1.41
CA TYR A 14 7.00 5.45 -0.03
C TYR A 14 8.42 5.32 -0.59
N ARG A 15 9.40 5.89 0.14
CA ARG A 15 10.81 5.82 -0.24
C ARG A 15 11.35 4.40 -0.21
N GLU A 16 11.01 3.61 0.81
CA GLU A 16 11.40 2.20 0.91
C GLU A 16 10.82 1.36 -0.25
N LEU A 17 9.57 1.60 -0.63
CA LEU A 17 8.91 0.92 -1.75
C LEU A 17 9.49 1.30 -3.12
N ILE A 18 9.93 2.55 -3.30
CA ILE A 18 10.59 2.97 -4.55
C ILE A 18 12.06 2.54 -4.59
N ALA A 19 12.74 2.42 -3.45
CA ALA A 19 14.15 2.03 -3.39
C ALA A 19 14.38 0.57 -3.82
N SER A 20 13.40 -0.31 -3.61
CA SER A 20 13.52 -1.72 -3.95
C SER A 20 12.94 -2.04 -5.33
N GLU A 21 13.71 -2.76 -6.14
CA GLU A 21 13.30 -3.17 -7.49
C GLU A 21 12.05 -4.04 -7.51
N THR A 22 11.96 -5.01 -6.61
CA THR A 22 10.81 -5.92 -6.53
C THR A 22 9.51 -5.19 -6.19
N SER A 23 9.54 -4.24 -5.25
CA SER A 23 8.35 -3.44 -4.92
C SER A 23 8.01 -2.45 -6.05
N ARG A 24 9.00 -1.88 -6.74
CA ARG A 24 8.75 -1.07 -7.94
C ARG A 24 8.05 -1.88 -9.03
N ASP A 25 8.46 -3.12 -9.25
CA ASP A 25 7.82 -4.00 -10.23
C ASP A 25 6.37 -4.33 -9.84
N ALA A 26 6.11 -4.62 -8.57
CA ALA A 26 4.75 -4.81 -8.06
C ALA A 26 3.89 -3.55 -8.23
N LEU A 27 4.50 -2.37 -8.05
CA LEU A 27 3.85 -1.07 -8.15
C LEU A 27 3.79 -0.50 -9.57
N ARG A 28 4.38 -1.16 -10.58
CA ARG A 28 4.59 -0.57 -11.92
C ARG A 28 3.32 -0.15 -12.64
N PHE A 29 2.21 -0.83 -12.35
CA PHE A 29 0.90 -0.56 -12.93
C PHE A 29 0.01 0.30 -12.03
N TYR A 30 0.53 0.67 -10.86
CA TYR A 30 -0.18 1.45 -9.87
C TYR A 30 0.41 2.87 -9.78
N ARG A 31 -0.38 3.79 -9.23
CA ARG A 31 0.06 5.15 -8.94
C ARG A 31 0.05 5.36 -7.43
N PRO A 32 1.12 4.93 -6.71
CA PRO A 32 1.22 5.16 -5.29
C PRO A 32 1.29 6.67 -5.02
N LYS A 33 0.49 7.13 -4.06
CA LYS A 33 0.44 8.51 -3.59
C LYS A 33 0.82 8.56 -2.13
N GLU A 34 1.84 9.35 -1.82
CA GLU A 34 2.24 9.60 -0.43
C GLU A 34 1.23 10.54 0.24
N THR A 35 0.84 10.20 1.47
CA THR A 35 -0.09 10.95 2.31
C THR A 35 0.45 11.05 3.72
N SER A 36 -0.13 11.92 4.54
CA SER A 36 0.23 12.06 5.96
C SER A 36 0.05 10.76 6.76
N SER A 37 -0.84 9.88 6.31
CA SER A 37 -1.17 8.62 7.00
C SER A 37 -0.38 7.42 6.46
N GLY A 38 0.29 7.55 5.31
CA GLY A 38 0.98 6.45 4.65
C GLY A 38 0.96 6.53 3.13
N VAL A 39 0.88 5.39 2.46
CA VAL A 39 0.87 5.30 0.99
C VAL A 39 -0.50 4.82 0.51
N GLU A 40 -1.18 5.67 -0.26
CA GLU A 40 -2.44 5.35 -0.92
C GLU A 40 -2.21 4.78 -2.31
N ILE A 41 -2.94 3.72 -2.65
CA ILE A 41 -2.95 3.13 -3.98
C ILE A 41 -4.37 2.98 -4.46
N THR A 42 -4.67 3.60 -5.59
CA THR A 42 -5.96 3.40 -6.27
C THR A 42 -5.92 2.10 -7.04
N VAL A 43 -6.87 1.21 -6.76
CA VAL A 43 -7.05 -0.07 -7.44
C VAL A 43 -8.46 -0.19 -8.01
N ALA A 44 -8.58 -0.93 -9.12
CA ALA A 44 -9.84 -1.11 -9.83
C ALA A 44 -10.78 -2.09 -9.13
N THR A 45 -10.25 -3.15 -8.52
CA THR A 45 -11.02 -4.23 -7.90
C THR A 45 -10.43 -4.63 -6.54
N LEU A 46 -11.27 -5.21 -5.67
CA LEU A 46 -10.83 -5.70 -4.35
C LEU A 46 -9.85 -6.86 -4.51
N SER A 47 -10.06 -7.71 -5.52
CA SER A 47 -9.11 -8.77 -5.86
C SER A 47 -7.74 -8.21 -6.23
N GLY A 48 -7.69 -7.10 -6.97
CA GLY A 48 -6.42 -6.40 -7.26
C GLY A 48 -5.78 -5.81 -6.01
N ALA A 49 -6.59 -5.26 -5.10
CA ALA A 49 -6.13 -4.78 -3.79
C ALA A 49 -5.43 -5.88 -2.98
N LEU A 50 -6.07 -7.04 -2.88
CA LEU A 50 -5.58 -8.20 -2.14
C LEU A 50 -4.34 -8.82 -2.79
N ALA A 51 -4.32 -8.90 -4.12
CA ALA A 51 -3.13 -9.35 -4.86
C ALA A 51 -1.94 -8.43 -4.60
N LEU A 52 -2.12 -7.11 -4.68
CA LEU A 52 -1.07 -6.14 -4.39
C LEU A 52 -0.57 -6.24 -2.95
N ALA A 53 -1.48 -6.40 -1.98
CA ALA A 53 -1.10 -6.61 -0.58
C ALA A 53 -0.32 -7.93 -0.37
N ALA A 54 -0.62 -8.97 -1.16
CA ALA A 54 0.11 -10.23 -1.14
C ALA A 54 1.50 -10.11 -1.77
N ASP A 55 1.62 -9.42 -2.91
CA ASP A 55 2.91 -9.16 -3.59
C ASP A 55 3.84 -8.33 -2.70
N LEU A 56 3.27 -7.38 -1.94
CA LEU A 56 4.00 -6.56 -0.99
C LEU A 56 4.11 -7.17 0.41
N ARG A 57 3.66 -8.42 0.63
CA ARG A 57 3.54 -9.03 1.97
C ARG A 57 4.83 -8.96 2.80
N TRP A 58 5.99 -9.14 2.18
CA TRP A 58 7.27 -9.04 2.87
C TRP A 58 7.52 -7.62 3.41
N TYR A 59 7.27 -6.60 2.58
CA TYR A 59 7.35 -5.19 2.97
C TYR A 59 6.28 -4.81 3.98
N VAL A 60 5.06 -5.37 3.84
CA VAL A 60 3.97 -5.20 4.81
C VAL A 60 4.42 -5.63 6.21
N LYS A 61 5.00 -6.82 6.33
CA LYS A 61 5.46 -7.31 7.64
C LYS A 61 6.58 -6.46 8.24
N ARG A 62 7.49 -5.97 7.40
CA ARG A 62 8.73 -5.29 7.83
C ARG A 62 8.53 -3.80 8.11
N TYR A 63 7.83 -3.10 7.23
CA TYR A 63 7.78 -1.64 7.19
C TYR A 63 6.40 -1.07 7.52
N MET A 64 5.36 -1.89 7.46
CA MET A 64 3.99 -1.44 7.65
C MET A 64 3.43 -1.90 9.00
N ARG A 65 2.55 -1.08 9.56
CA ARG A 65 1.74 -1.40 10.74
C ARG A 65 0.47 -2.16 10.34
N GLY A 66 -0.07 -1.88 9.17
CA GLY A 66 -1.28 -2.51 8.65
C GLY A 66 -1.64 -2.04 7.26
N VAL A 67 -2.66 -2.67 6.69
CA VAL A 67 -3.24 -2.31 5.39
C VAL A 67 -4.72 -2.05 5.61
N LEU A 68 -5.23 -0.98 5.00
CA LEU A 68 -6.62 -0.59 5.05
C LEU A 68 -7.21 -0.60 3.65
N PHE A 69 -8.38 -1.20 3.48
CA PHE A 69 -9.14 -1.26 2.24
C PHE A 69 -10.36 -0.35 2.35
N GLU A 70 -10.53 0.52 1.36
CA GLU A 70 -11.74 1.34 1.25
C GLU A 70 -12.94 0.45 0.90
N ILE A 71 -13.90 0.36 1.83
CA ILE A 71 -15.15 -0.41 1.67
C ILE A 71 -16.32 0.46 1.19
N ALA A 72 -16.24 1.77 1.47
CA ALA A 72 -17.14 2.80 0.97
C ALA A 72 -16.36 4.13 0.93
N PRO A 73 -16.82 5.16 0.20
CA PRO A 73 -16.10 6.43 0.09
C PRO A 73 -15.68 7.00 1.45
N GLY A 74 -14.38 7.03 1.73
CA GLY A 74 -13.82 7.51 2.99
C GLY A 74 -13.96 6.57 4.21
N ILE A 75 -14.53 5.37 4.03
CA ILE A 75 -14.66 4.34 5.06
C ILE A 75 -13.69 3.20 4.75
N TYR A 76 -12.82 2.90 5.73
CA TYR A 76 -11.74 1.93 5.58
C TYR A 76 -11.87 0.77 6.58
N SER A 77 -11.45 -0.43 6.18
CA SER A 77 -11.41 -1.63 7.02
C SER A 77 -10.14 -2.44 6.77
N SER A 78 -9.65 -3.16 7.79
CA SER A 78 -8.41 -3.95 7.75
C SER A 78 -8.66 -5.44 7.56
#